data_AF-A0A7C7DXY9-F1
#
_entry.id   AF-A0A7C7DXY9-F1
#
_cell.length_a   1.000
_cell.length_b   1.000
_cell.length_c   1.000
_cell.angle_alpha   90.00
_cell.angle_beta   90.00
_cell.angle_gamma   90.00
#
_symmetry.space_group_name_H-M   'P 1'
#
loop_
_entity.id
_entity.type
_entity.pdbx_description
1 polymer ?
#
loop_
_entity_poly.entity_id
_entity_poly.type
_entity_poly.pdbx_seq_one_letter_code
_entity_poly.pdbx_strand_id
1 'polypeptide(L)' 'MSESTVLFVLCRVREGMRFGAQNQYGPGDVIELPVGVLTAFGDKLEQVMEAPAVEPEPDVAPEQVTKRQRRQQRDDV' A
#
# COMPACT_ATOMS: atom_id res chain seq x y z
N MET A 1 -15.61 5.77 24.22
CA MET A 1 -14.61 6.40 23.34
C MET A 1 -15.01 6.01 21.94
N SER A 2 -15.60 6.94 21.19
CA SER A 2 -16.09 6.62 19.85
C SER A 2 -14.89 6.37 18.94
N GLU A 3 -14.78 5.16 18.41
CA GLU A 3 -13.91 4.89 17.26
C GLU A 3 -14.35 5.82 16.14
N SER A 4 -13.55 6.84 15.86
CA SER A 4 -13.68 7.61 14.63
C SER A 4 -13.34 6.68 13.48
N THR A 5 -14.34 6.01 12.92
CA THR A 5 -14.19 5.20 11.70
C THR A 5 -13.70 6.11 10.59
N VAL A 6 -12.41 6.07 10.29
CA VAL A 6 -11.84 6.78 9.14
C VAL A 6 -12.29 6.02 7.90
N LEU A 7 -13.14 6.66 7.09
CA LEU A 7 -13.54 6.10 5.80
C LEU A 7 -12.40 6.35 4.80
N PHE A 8 -11.99 5.30 4.10
CA PHE A 8 -10.99 5.36 3.03
C PHE A 8 -11.66 5.19 1.67
N VAL A 9 -11.10 5.82 0.64
CA VAL A 9 -11.58 5.78 -0.74
C VAL A 9 -10.42 5.64 -1.71
N LEU A 10 -10.64 4.90 -2.79
CA LEU A 10 -9.70 4.79 -3.89
C LEU A 10 -9.81 6.00 -4.81
N CYS A 11 -8.68 6.61 -5.10
CA CYS A 11 -8.57 7.81 -5.90
C CYS A 11 -7.50 7.61 -6.97
N ARG A 12 -7.78 8.07 -8.19
CA ARG A 12 -6.81 8.11 -9.27
C ARG A 12 -6.23 9.52 -9.41
N VAL A 13 -4.92 9.62 -9.55
CA VAL A 13 -4.27 10.91 -9.82
C VAL A 13 -4.61 11.34 -11.23
N ARG A 14 -5.11 12.58 -11.39
CA ARG A 14 -5.44 13.12 -12.72
C ARG A 14 -4.21 13.26 -13.62
N GLU A 15 -4.45 13.24 -14.92
CA GLU A 15 -3.40 13.48 -15.91
C GLU A 15 -2.75 14.87 -15.72
N GLY A 16 -1.43 14.93 -15.90
CA GLY A 16 -0.65 16.16 -15.69
C GLY A 16 -0.43 16.56 -14.22
N MET A 17 -0.99 15.82 -13.26
CA MET A 17 -0.82 16.08 -11.83
C MET A 17 0.11 15.05 -11.17
N ARG A 18 0.74 15.46 -10.07
CA ARG A 18 1.45 14.57 -9.15
C ARG A 18 0.90 14.74 -7.74
N PHE A 19 0.89 13.65 -6.97
CA PHE A 19 0.31 13.60 -5.65
C PHE A 19 1.25 12.95 -4.63
N GLY A 20 1.08 13.27 -3.35
CA GLY A 20 1.91 12.79 -2.24
C GLY A 20 2.98 13.79 -1.79
N ALA A 21 3.56 13.54 -0.61
CA ALA A 21 4.51 14.46 0.04
C ALA A 21 5.76 14.72 -0.81
N GLN A 22 6.17 13.75 -1.63
CA GLN A 22 7.33 13.85 -2.52
C GLN A 22 6.97 13.66 -3.99
N ASN A 23 5.72 13.91 -4.39
CA ASN A 23 5.23 13.63 -5.75
C ASN A 23 5.48 12.18 -6.20
N GLN A 24 5.39 11.26 -5.25
CA GLN A 24 5.64 9.83 -5.45
C GLN A 24 4.58 9.15 -6.32
N TYR A 25 3.40 9.77 -6.47
CA TYR A 25 2.32 9.29 -7.31
C TYR A 25 2.17 10.19 -8.53
N GLY A 26 2.22 9.56 -9.70
CA GLY A 26 2.11 10.21 -11.01
C GLY A 26 0.70 10.12 -11.59
N PRO A 27 0.50 10.72 -12.77
CA PRO A 27 -0.79 10.71 -13.45
C PRO A 27 -1.21 9.27 -13.76
N GLY A 28 -2.44 8.93 -13.40
CA GLY A 28 -3.03 7.62 -13.63
C GLY A 28 -2.84 6.62 -12.48
N ASP A 29 -2.00 6.93 -11.48
CA ASP A 29 -1.82 6.07 -10.30
C ASP A 29 -3.08 6.03 -9.43
N VAL A 30 -3.40 4.85 -8.91
CA VAL A 30 -4.51 4.64 -7.98
C VAL A 30 -3.96 4.53 -6.56
N ILE A 31 -4.52 5.34 -5.65
CA ILE A 31 -4.09 5.45 -4.26
C ILE A 31 -5.29 5.42 -3.33
N GLU A 32 -5.10 4.82 -2.15
CA GLU A 32 -6.10 4.83 -1.08
C GLU A 32 -5.86 6.02 -0.15
N LEU A 33 -6.91 6.82 0.06
CA LEU A 33 -6.83 8.01 0.90
C LEU A 33 -8.05 8.13 1.83
N PRO A 34 -7.88 8.74 3.01
CA PRO A 34 -9.00 9.08 3.87
C PRO A 34 -9.95 10.04 3.15
N VAL A 35 -11.26 9.83 3.29
CA VAL A 35 -12.30 10.69 2.71
C VAL A 35 -12.12 12.17 3.11
N GLY A 36 -11.64 12.43 4.33
CA GLY A 36 -11.34 13.79 4.78
C GLY A 36 -10.24 14.49 3.98
N VAL A 37 -9.33 13.73 3.36
CA VAL A 37 -8.24 14.25 2.51
C VAL A 37 -8.77 14.52 1.10
N LEU A 38 -9.70 13.71 0.58
CA LEU A 38 -10.31 13.91 -0.73
C LEU A 38 -10.90 15.33 -0.88
N THR A 39 -11.61 15.82 0.13
CA THR A 39 -12.24 17.16 0.09
C THR A 39 -11.22 18.28 -0.14
N ALA A 40 -9.97 18.12 0.33
CA ALA A 40 -8.91 19.10 0.15
C ALA A 40 -8.19 18.97 -1.21
N PHE A 41 -8.26 17.82 -1.87
CA PHE A 41 -7.49 17.50 -3.07
C PHE A 41 -8.33 17.00 -4.26
N GLY A 42 -9.66 17.15 -4.20
CA GLY A 42 -10.60 16.68 -5.22
C GLY A 42 -10.41 17.30 -6.60
N ASP A 43 -9.66 18.40 -6.71
CA ASP A 43 -9.28 18.98 -8.01
C ASP A 43 -8.18 18.17 -8.73
N LYS A 44 -7.32 17.49 -7.95
CA LYS A 44 -6.16 16.71 -8.42
C LYS A 44 -6.43 15.21 -8.52
N LEU A 45 -7.48 14.75 -7.85
CA LEU A 45 -7.81 13.34 -7.68
C LEU A 45 -9.20 13.05 -8.24
N GLU A 46 -9.30 11.99 -9.02
CA GLU A 46 -10.54 11.44 -9.52
C GLU A 46 -10.95 10.27 -8.63
N GLN A 47 -12.10 10.37 -7.96
CA GLN A 47 -12.56 9.29 -7.10
C GLN A 47 -12.94 8.08 -7.96
N VAL A 48 -12.24 6.96 -7.76
CA VAL A 48 -12.58 5.71 -8.42
C VAL A 48 -13.56 5.00 -7.51
N MET A 49 -14.85 5.12 -7.83
CA MET A 49 -15.93 4.47 -7.11
C MET A 49 -15.96 2.97 -7.48
N GLU A 50 -14.83 2.28 -7.35
CA GLU A 50 -14.76 0.83 -7.52
C GLU A 50 -15.25 0.22 -6.20
N ALA A 51 -16.38 -0.50 -6.28
CA ALA A 51 -16.92 -1.21 -5.13
C ALA A 51 -15.84 -2.14 -4.56
N PRO A 52 -15.68 -2.21 -3.22
CA PRO A 52 -14.68 -3.07 -2.60
C PRO A 52 -14.98 -4.52 -3.01
N ALA A 53 -14.15 -5.09 -3.86
CA ALA A 53 -14.28 -6.48 -4.27
C ALA A 53 -12.90 -7.14 -4.35
N VAL A 54 -12.05 -6.97 -3.33
CA VAL A 54 -11.02 -7.97 -3.00
C VAL A 54 -10.81 -7.97 -1.48
N GLU A 55 -11.14 -9.10 -0.87
CA GLU A 55 -10.86 -9.45 0.52
C GLU A 55 -9.35 -9.32 0.80
N PRO A 56 -8.91 -8.75 1.93
CA PRO A 56 -7.51 -8.78 2.29
C PRO A 56 -7.12 -10.22 2.63
N GLU A 57 -6.37 -10.90 1.76
CA GLU A 57 -5.54 -12.04 2.16
C GLU A 57 -4.17 -11.50 2.61
N PRO A 58 -3.91 -11.33 3.92
CA PRO A 58 -2.55 -11.18 4.39
C PRO A 58 -1.89 -12.56 4.39
N ASP A 59 -1.23 -12.94 3.30
CA ASP A 59 -0.23 -14.00 3.36
C ASP A 59 1.14 -13.46 2.92
N VAL A 60 1.64 -12.49 3.68
CA VAL A 60 3.09 -12.37 3.86
C VAL A 60 3.50 -13.42 4.88
N ALA A 61 3.55 -14.67 4.45
CA ALA A 61 4.28 -15.69 5.17
C ALA A 61 5.71 -15.16 5.43
N PRO A 62 6.19 -15.10 6.68
CA PRO A 62 7.61 -15.00 6.93
C PRO A 62 8.24 -16.33 6.50
N GLU A 63 8.57 -16.46 5.21
CA GLU A 63 9.23 -17.66 4.70
C GLU A 63 10.62 -17.71 5.34
N GLN A 64 10.76 -18.71 6.21
CA GLN A 64 11.92 -19.00 7.01
C GLN A 64 13.14 -19.24 6.12
N VAL A 65 14.13 -18.35 6.15
CA VAL A 65 15.51 -18.71 5.80
C VAL A 65 16.13 -19.46 6.97
N THR A 66 15.57 -20.64 7.29
CA THR A 66 16.28 -21.67 8.06
C THR A 66 16.98 -22.60 7.06
N LYS A 67 18.07 -22.14 6.44
CA LYS A 67 19.05 -23.07 5.87
C LYS A 67 20.03 -23.49 6.95
N ARG A 68 19.58 -24.43 7.79
CA ARG A 68 20.50 -25.38 8.43
C ARG A 68 21.14 -26.20 7.33
N GLN A 69 22.43 -25.99 7.05
CA GLN A 69 23.26 -27.04 6.46
C GLN A 69 24.38 -27.39 7.43
N ARG A 70 24.11 -28.45 8.22
CA ARG A 70 25.10 -29.27 8.90
C ARG A 70 26.02 -29.92 7.86
N ARG A 71 27.33 -29.92 8.15
CA ARG A 71 28.35 -30.98 7.97
C ARG A 71 29.70 -30.30 8.25
N GLN A 72 30.27 -30.36 9.46
CA GLN A 72 30.99 -31.48 10.08
C GLN A 72 32.14 -32.03 9.23
N GLN A 73 33.37 -31.55 9.47
CA GLN A 73 34.66 -32.29 9.49
C GLN A 73 35.78 -31.25 9.73
N ARG A 74 36.48 -31.20 10.87
CA ARG A 74 37.68 -32.00 11.25
C ARG A 74 38.65 -32.17 10.08
N ASP A 75 39.81 -31.51 10.17
CA ASP A 75 41.17 -31.88 9.71
C ASP A 75 42.03 -30.61 9.95
N ASP A 76 42.79 -30.48 11.03
CA ASP A 76 44.18 -30.95 11.21
C ASP A 76 45.13 -30.48 10.09
N VAL A 77 45.82 -29.35 10.31
CA VAL A 77 47.21 -29.08 9.90
C VAL A 77 47.81 -27.97 10.74
#